data_AF-A0A395YEE1-F1
#
_entry.id   AF-A0A395YEE1-F1
#
_cell.length_a   1.000
_cell.length_b   1.000
_cell.length_c   1.000
_cell.angle_alpha   90.00
_cell.angle_beta   90.00
_cell.angle_gamma   90.00
#
_symmetry.space_group_name_H-M   'P 1'
#
loop_
_entity.id
_entity.type
_entity.pdbx_description
1 polymer ?
#
loop_
_entity_poly.entity_id
_entity_poly.type
_entity_poly.pdbx_seq_one_letter_code
_entity_poly.pdbx_strand_id
1 'polypeptide(L)'
;MTKSARIQENITRFLADGYPHTVQEIKAFLQQVGVSDYSEGQFSGSINTMLRNKSIEKVDRGIYKINQNCGGEGFMKTCFVVSPIGDEGSEIRDSADKLFKYIISPVCEKCGFEPVRVDQINDSDSITQTIIDKLLSSELVIADISGHNPNVFYEMGYRKCTDKPIIHLKKKGESIPFDVNTVRTFEYDLTDLDNVAATKNRLEQAIAAFSFSEQDDSLEQGEEASKTLFAQGIIPMLYQILDSINELKEEVNKKDTETIQTIMQTSLNSAKKEESTDAVMIKMLLPELIKNPESFQNLMQIAEIANKSKK
;
A
#
# COMPACT_ATOMS: atom_id res chain seq x y z
N MET A 1 -6.15 24.00 -29.43
CA MET A 1 -6.86 24.16 -28.15
C MET A 1 -7.91 25.26 -28.30
N THR A 2 -9.15 25.08 -27.83
CA THR A 2 -10.20 26.12 -27.93
C THR A 2 -9.93 27.25 -26.93
N LYS A 3 -10.40 28.48 -27.20
CA LYS A 3 -10.24 29.62 -26.27
C LYS A 3 -10.79 29.28 -24.86
N SER A 4 -11.93 28.59 -24.78
CA SER A 4 -12.52 28.18 -23.51
C SER A 4 -11.70 27.12 -22.77
N ALA A 5 -11.10 26.15 -23.47
CA ALA A 5 -10.22 25.17 -22.82
C ALA A 5 -8.96 25.82 -22.24
N ARG A 6 -8.36 26.78 -22.97
CA ARG A 6 -7.20 27.54 -22.49
C ARG A 6 -7.53 28.39 -21.26
N ILE A 7 -8.74 28.97 -21.19
CA ILE A 7 -9.21 29.69 -20.00
C ILE A 7 -9.36 28.73 -18.82
N GLN A 8 -10.02 27.59 -19.02
CA GLN A 8 -10.25 26.60 -17.95
C GLN A 8 -8.93 26.06 -17.37
N GLU A 9 -7.98 25.70 -18.22
CA GLU A 9 -6.64 25.21 -17.81
C GLU A 9 -5.91 26.24 -16.93
N ASN A 10 -5.90 27.51 -17.33
CA ASN A 10 -5.21 28.56 -16.57
C ASN A 10 -5.95 28.93 -15.28
N ILE A 11 -7.29 28.84 -15.26
CA ILE A 11 -8.06 28.99 -14.02
C ILE A 11 -7.75 27.85 -13.06
N THR A 12 -7.73 26.60 -13.53
CA THR A 12 -7.36 25.44 -12.69
C THR A 12 -5.95 25.61 -12.13
N ARG A 13 -4.99 26.01 -12.96
CA ARG A 13 -3.61 26.27 -12.53
C ARG A 13 -3.54 27.35 -11.45
N PHE A 14 -4.33 28.41 -11.57
CA PHE A 14 -4.35 29.49 -10.58
C PHE A 14 -4.97 29.06 -9.25
N LEU A 15 -6.06 28.31 -9.30
CA LEU A 15 -6.78 27.82 -8.11
C LEU A 15 -6.13 26.57 -7.48
N ALA A 16 -5.01 26.10 -8.03
CA ALA A 16 -4.31 24.91 -7.56
C ALA A 16 -3.68 25.08 -6.16
N ASP A 17 -3.56 26.32 -5.67
CA ASP A 17 -3.13 26.62 -4.31
C ASP A 17 -4.14 26.19 -3.23
N GLY A 18 -5.37 25.84 -3.64
CA GLY A 18 -6.42 25.37 -2.74
C GLY A 18 -7.14 26.47 -1.95
N TYR A 19 -6.84 27.75 -2.20
CA TYR A 19 -7.47 28.88 -1.52
C TYR A 19 -8.67 29.43 -2.32
N PRO A 20 -9.64 30.10 -1.66
CA PRO A 20 -10.70 30.81 -2.36
C PRO A 20 -10.19 32.10 -3.01
N HIS A 21 -10.48 32.27 -4.30
CA HIS A 21 -10.12 33.47 -5.06
C HIS A 21 -11.34 34.16 -5.67
N THR A 22 -11.24 35.48 -5.75
CA THR A 22 -12.20 36.35 -6.41
C THR A 22 -12.07 36.28 -7.93
N VAL A 23 -13.16 36.59 -8.63
CA VAL A 23 -13.14 36.76 -10.10
C VAL A 23 -12.08 37.79 -10.55
N GLN A 24 -11.83 38.84 -9.76
CA GLN A 24 -10.84 39.86 -10.11
C GLN A 24 -9.41 39.31 -10.09
N GLU A 25 -9.07 38.51 -9.08
CA GLU A 25 -7.76 37.85 -8.98
C GLU A 25 -7.55 36.85 -10.11
N ILE A 26 -8.57 36.04 -10.41
CA ILE A 26 -8.52 35.08 -11.53
C ILE A 26 -8.29 35.82 -12.86
N LYS A 27 -9.01 36.92 -13.10
CA LYS A 27 -8.85 37.72 -14.33
C LYS A 27 -7.50 38.41 -14.41
N ALA A 28 -6.99 38.93 -13.29
CA ALA A 28 -5.67 39.54 -13.22
C ALA A 28 -4.57 38.54 -13.56
N PHE A 29 -4.66 37.31 -13.03
CA PHE A 29 -3.76 36.23 -13.38
C PHE A 29 -3.82 35.88 -14.86
N LEU A 30 -5.02 35.70 -15.42
CA LEU A 30 -5.19 35.42 -16.86
C LEU A 30 -4.53 36.49 -17.74
N GLN A 31 -4.64 37.76 -17.36
CA GLN A 31 -3.95 38.85 -18.05
C GLN A 31 -2.42 38.75 -17.93
N GLN A 32 -1.89 38.39 -16.75
CA GLN A 32 -0.46 38.21 -16.52
C GLN A 32 0.13 37.08 -17.37
N VAL A 33 -0.60 35.98 -17.55
CA VAL A 33 -0.17 34.83 -18.38
C VAL A 33 -0.49 35.00 -19.88
N GLY A 34 -0.89 36.20 -20.31
CA GLY A 34 -1.14 36.51 -21.72
C GLY A 34 -2.43 35.89 -22.28
N VAL A 35 -3.38 35.54 -21.42
CA VAL A 35 -4.73 35.07 -21.77
C VAL A 35 -5.71 36.23 -21.53
N SER A 36 -5.71 37.22 -22.41
CA SER A 36 -6.60 38.39 -22.30
C SER A 36 -7.63 38.52 -23.44
N ASP A 37 -7.50 37.72 -24.50
CA ASP A 37 -8.36 37.75 -25.68
C ASP A 37 -9.60 36.86 -25.52
N TYR A 38 -10.45 37.20 -24.54
CA TYR A 38 -11.74 36.55 -24.29
C TYR A 38 -12.84 37.56 -23.93
N SER A 39 -14.09 37.22 -24.23
CA SER A 39 -15.26 38.01 -23.79
C SER A 39 -15.73 37.62 -22.39
N GLU A 40 -16.44 38.51 -21.70
CA GLU A 40 -17.08 38.23 -20.40
C GLU A 40 -17.99 36.99 -20.45
N GLY A 41 -18.65 36.76 -21.59
CA GLY A 41 -19.45 35.56 -21.83
C GLY A 41 -18.62 34.27 -21.90
N GLN A 42 -17.42 34.32 -22.49
CA GLN A 42 -16.51 33.17 -22.56
C GLN A 42 -15.91 32.82 -21.20
N PHE A 43 -15.55 33.83 -20.41
CA PHE A 43 -15.10 33.64 -19.02
C PHE A 43 -16.20 33.02 -18.17
N SER A 44 -17.39 33.62 -18.18
CA SER A 44 -18.55 33.13 -17.42
C SER A 44 -18.96 31.72 -17.85
N GLY A 45 -18.93 31.43 -19.15
CA GLY A 45 -19.19 30.08 -19.69
C GLY A 45 -18.15 29.04 -19.24
N SER A 46 -16.89 29.44 -19.09
CA SER A 46 -15.81 28.58 -18.59
C SER A 46 -16.00 28.27 -17.12
N ILE A 47 -16.26 29.27 -16.28
CA ILE A 47 -16.61 29.08 -14.85
C ILE A 47 -17.84 28.19 -14.70
N ASN A 48 -18.91 28.42 -15.46
CA ASN A 48 -20.12 27.58 -15.40
C ASN A 48 -19.85 26.13 -15.81
N THR A 49 -18.96 25.91 -16.77
CA THR A 49 -18.54 24.57 -17.18
C THR A 49 -17.75 23.89 -16.06
N MET A 50 -16.83 24.61 -15.42
CA MET A 50 -16.01 24.13 -14.29
C MET A 50 -16.84 23.88 -13.01
N LEU A 51 -17.93 24.61 -12.82
CA LEU A 51 -18.89 24.33 -11.74
C LEU A 51 -19.72 23.08 -12.05
N ARG A 52 -20.12 22.89 -13.31
CA ARG A 52 -20.95 21.76 -13.76
C ARG A 52 -20.21 20.43 -13.69
N ASN A 53 -18.95 20.39 -14.14
CA ASN A 53 -18.09 19.21 -14.04
C ASN A 53 -17.44 19.07 -12.64
N LYS A 54 -17.75 20.00 -11.72
CA LYS A 54 -17.26 20.08 -10.35
C LYS A 54 -15.74 20.28 -10.22
N SER A 55 -15.02 20.72 -11.25
CA SER A 55 -13.60 21.11 -11.11
C SER A 55 -13.41 22.24 -10.08
N ILE A 56 -14.39 23.12 -9.92
CA ILE A 56 -14.38 24.19 -8.91
C ILE A 56 -15.70 24.20 -8.14
N GLU A 57 -15.67 24.79 -6.95
CA GLU A 57 -16.83 25.10 -6.13
C GLU A 57 -16.96 26.61 -5.91
N LYS A 58 -18.19 27.05 -5.70
CA LYS A 58 -18.49 28.46 -5.39
C LYS A 58 -18.58 28.61 -3.88
N VAL A 59 -17.66 29.40 -3.32
CA VAL A 59 -17.58 29.67 -1.87
C VAL A 59 -18.49 30.86 -1.51
N ASP A 60 -18.50 31.90 -2.34
CA ASP A 60 -19.35 33.08 -2.16
C ASP A 60 -19.61 33.77 -3.52
N ARG A 61 -20.31 34.92 -3.52
CA ARG A 61 -20.62 35.71 -4.70
C ARG A 61 -19.34 36.16 -5.42
N GLY A 62 -18.99 35.44 -6.48
CA GLY A 62 -17.80 35.73 -7.27
C GLY A 62 -16.51 35.24 -6.62
N ILE A 63 -16.60 34.33 -5.66
CA ILE A 63 -15.46 33.67 -5.02
C ILE A 63 -15.54 32.18 -5.33
N TYR A 64 -14.47 31.65 -5.90
CA TYR A 64 -14.37 30.25 -6.33
C TYR A 64 -13.13 29.62 -5.71
N LYS A 65 -13.24 28.33 -5.41
CA LYS A 65 -12.14 27.49 -4.92
C LYS A 65 -12.12 26.22 -5.76
N ILE A 66 -10.95 25.61 -5.95
CA ILE A 66 -10.88 24.28 -6.55
C ILE A 66 -11.57 23.25 -5.64
N ASN A 67 -12.43 22.40 -6.20
CA ASN A 67 -13.11 21.38 -5.39
C ASN A 67 -12.13 20.24 -5.10
N GLN A 68 -11.62 20.18 -3.87
CA GLN A 68 -10.68 19.13 -3.43
C GLN A 68 -11.34 17.75 -3.27
N ASN A 69 -12.69 17.67 -3.29
CA ASN A 69 -13.48 16.44 -3.12
C ASN A 69 -14.08 15.90 -4.43
N CYS A 70 -13.72 16.50 -5.56
CA CYS A 70 -13.57 15.76 -6.80
C CYS A 70 -12.12 15.28 -6.78
N GLY A 71 -11.87 13.97 -6.86
CA GLY A 71 -10.50 13.42 -6.88
C GLY A 71 -9.59 14.33 -7.72
N GLY A 72 -8.57 14.89 -7.05
CA GLY A 72 -7.98 16.16 -7.42
C GLY A 72 -7.46 16.23 -8.86
N GLU A 73 -7.51 17.41 -9.45
CA GLU A 73 -6.56 17.77 -10.52
C GLU A 73 -5.88 19.08 -10.13
N GLY A 74 -5.12 19.06 -9.02
CA GLY A 74 -3.70 19.24 -9.26
C GLY A 74 -3.24 17.88 -9.77
N PHE A 75 -2.69 17.82 -10.99
CA PHE A 75 -2.24 16.58 -11.67
C PHE A 75 -2.19 15.39 -10.71
N MET A 76 -3.23 14.54 -10.67
CA MET A 76 -3.15 13.32 -9.87
C MET A 76 -1.90 12.60 -10.35
N LYS A 77 -0.97 12.37 -9.42
CA LYS A 77 0.29 11.71 -9.76
C LYS A 77 -0.08 10.36 -10.36
N THR A 78 0.53 10.01 -11.48
CA THR A 78 0.22 8.75 -12.15
C THR A 78 0.91 7.61 -11.40
N CYS A 79 0.13 6.61 -11.03
CA CYS A 79 0.65 5.31 -10.62
C CYS A 79 0.47 4.32 -11.76
N PHE A 80 1.54 4.03 -12.49
CA PHE A 80 1.48 3.02 -13.55
C PHE A 80 1.55 1.61 -12.97
N VAL A 81 0.60 0.77 -13.36
CA VAL A 81 0.47 -0.60 -12.89
C VAL A 81 0.98 -1.54 -13.96
N VAL A 82 2.06 -2.24 -13.62
CA VAL A 82 2.63 -3.32 -14.41
C VAL A 82 2.06 -4.63 -13.86
N SER A 83 1.38 -5.40 -14.70
CA SER A 83 0.81 -6.68 -14.29
C SER A 83 0.81 -7.69 -15.44
N PRO A 84 0.76 -9.00 -15.14
CA PRO A 84 0.64 -10.02 -16.17
C PRO A 84 -0.60 -9.78 -17.05
N ILE A 85 -0.41 -9.81 -18.37
CA ILE A 85 -1.50 -9.74 -19.35
C ILE A 85 -1.84 -11.16 -19.75
N GLY A 86 -2.97 -11.67 -19.24
CA GLY A 86 -3.53 -12.97 -19.61
C GLY A 86 -4.67 -12.86 -20.63
N ASP A 87 -5.00 -14.00 -21.25
CA ASP A 87 -6.16 -14.14 -22.12
C ASP A 87 -7.47 -13.96 -21.33
N GLU A 88 -8.55 -13.58 -22.03
CA GLU A 88 -9.88 -13.43 -21.42
C GLU A 88 -10.34 -14.74 -20.78
N GLY A 89 -10.79 -14.68 -19.51
CA GLY A 89 -11.21 -15.86 -18.74
C GLY A 89 -10.06 -16.72 -18.20
N SER A 90 -8.80 -16.33 -18.38
CA SER A 90 -7.66 -17.02 -17.75
C SER A 90 -7.52 -16.68 -16.27
N GLU A 91 -6.97 -17.60 -15.47
CA GLU A 91 -6.68 -17.33 -14.05
C GLU A 91 -5.70 -16.16 -13.86
N ILE A 92 -4.79 -15.95 -14.81
CA ILE A 92 -3.83 -14.85 -14.81
C ILE A 92 -4.58 -13.52 -14.92
N ARG A 93 -5.49 -13.41 -15.91
CA ARG A 93 -6.33 -12.22 -16.10
C ARG A 93 -7.21 -11.94 -14.88
N ASP A 94 -7.91 -12.97 -14.40
CA ASP A 94 -8.78 -12.86 -13.23
C ASP A 94 -8.03 -12.42 -11.98
N SER A 95 -6.83 -12.96 -11.76
CA SER A 95 -6.00 -12.59 -10.60
C SER A 95 -5.50 -11.15 -10.71
N ALA A 96 -5.02 -10.73 -11.88
CA ALA A 96 -4.55 -9.37 -12.13
C ALA A 96 -5.69 -8.34 -11.99
N ASP A 97 -6.89 -8.65 -12.51
CA ASP A 97 -8.05 -7.76 -12.41
C ASP A 97 -8.55 -7.64 -10.98
N LYS A 98 -8.58 -8.74 -10.22
CA LYS A 98 -8.95 -8.70 -8.79
C LYS A 98 -7.91 -7.92 -7.98
N LEU A 99 -6.62 -8.13 -8.21
CA LEU A 99 -5.56 -7.37 -7.53
C LEU A 99 -5.69 -5.87 -7.82
N PHE A 100 -5.86 -5.51 -9.09
CA PHE A 100 -6.03 -4.12 -9.51
C PHE A 100 -7.25 -3.48 -8.83
N LYS A 101 -8.42 -4.13 -8.94
CA LYS A 101 -9.69 -3.60 -8.44
C LYS A 101 -9.76 -3.54 -6.91
N TYR A 102 -9.32 -4.59 -6.23
CA TYR A 102 -9.56 -4.71 -4.80
C TYR A 102 -8.43 -4.16 -3.95
N ILE A 103 -7.20 -4.07 -4.45
CA ILE A 103 -6.04 -3.59 -3.66
C ILE A 103 -5.47 -2.32 -4.26
N ILE A 104 -5.03 -2.36 -5.52
CA ILE A 104 -4.20 -1.29 -6.09
C ILE A 104 -5.00 0.00 -6.27
N SER A 105 -6.13 -0.01 -6.99
CA SER A 105 -6.92 1.21 -7.26
C SER A 105 -7.39 1.91 -5.99
N PRO A 106 -7.98 1.20 -4.98
CA PRO A 106 -8.40 1.84 -3.74
C PRO A 106 -7.25 2.49 -2.95
N VAL A 107 -6.06 1.89 -2.98
CA VAL A 107 -4.86 2.44 -2.32
C VAL A 107 -4.35 3.66 -3.06
N CYS A 108 -4.21 3.58 -4.39
CA CYS A 108 -3.75 4.69 -5.22
C CYS A 108 -4.66 5.91 -5.06
N GLU A 109 -5.98 5.72 -5.21
CA GLU A 109 -6.97 6.80 -5.09
C GLU A 109 -6.91 7.48 -3.72
N LYS A 110 -6.76 6.70 -2.65
CA LYS A 110 -6.64 7.23 -1.28
C LYS A 110 -5.32 7.99 -1.06
N CYS A 111 -4.26 7.59 -1.75
CA CYS A 111 -2.96 8.26 -1.73
C CYS A 111 -2.84 9.42 -2.72
N GLY A 112 -3.91 9.77 -3.46
CA GLY A 112 -3.89 10.87 -4.43
C GLY A 112 -3.18 10.52 -5.75
N PHE A 113 -3.17 9.24 -6.12
CA PHE A 113 -2.64 8.76 -7.39
C PHE A 113 -3.76 8.26 -8.31
N GLU A 114 -3.60 8.50 -9.60
CA GLU A 114 -4.41 7.87 -10.65
C GLU A 114 -3.76 6.52 -11.05
N PRO A 115 -4.40 5.37 -10.77
CA PRO A 115 -3.90 4.08 -11.19
C PRO A 115 -4.14 3.86 -12.69
N VAL A 116 -3.08 3.64 -13.47
CA VAL A 116 -3.16 3.43 -14.92
C VAL A 116 -2.59 2.07 -15.28
N ARG A 117 -3.34 1.26 -16.03
CA ARG A 117 -2.88 -0.03 -16.56
C ARG A 117 -2.95 -0.01 -18.09
N VAL A 118 -1.96 -0.60 -18.77
CA VAL A 118 -1.79 -0.43 -20.22
C VAL A 118 -3.01 -0.88 -21.05
N ASP A 119 -3.69 -1.94 -20.63
CA ASP A 119 -4.88 -2.48 -21.30
C ASP A 119 -6.13 -1.59 -21.15
N GLN A 120 -6.09 -0.57 -20.28
CA GLN A 120 -7.15 0.43 -20.13
C GLN A 120 -6.89 1.67 -20.98
N ILE A 121 -5.71 1.78 -21.61
CA ILE A 121 -5.35 2.92 -22.44
C ILE A 121 -5.80 2.64 -23.88
N ASN A 122 -6.75 3.44 -24.36
CA ASN A 122 -7.14 3.45 -25.78
C ASN A 122 -6.25 4.44 -26.53
N ASP A 123 -5.01 4.05 -26.84
CA ASP A 123 -4.09 4.88 -27.64
C ASP A 123 -3.88 4.33 -29.05
N SER A 124 -3.60 5.22 -30.01
CA SER A 124 -3.30 4.84 -31.40
C SER A 124 -1.84 4.43 -31.62
N ASP A 125 -0.99 4.70 -30.63
CA ASP A 125 0.44 4.40 -30.66
C ASP A 125 0.74 2.92 -30.37
N SER A 126 1.98 2.50 -30.63
CA SER A 126 2.41 1.15 -30.29
C SER A 126 2.34 0.95 -28.77
N ILE A 127 1.63 -0.10 -28.33
CA ILE A 127 1.52 -0.50 -26.91
C ILE A 127 2.89 -0.48 -26.21
N THR A 128 3.93 -0.94 -26.89
CA THR A 128 5.30 -0.93 -26.36
C THR A 128 5.81 0.48 -26.04
N GLN A 129 5.56 1.45 -26.92
CA GLN A 129 5.97 2.84 -26.71
C GLN A 129 5.18 3.45 -25.54
N THR A 130 3.87 3.21 -25.48
CA THR A 130 3.03 3.66 -24.37
C THR A 130 3.50 3.11 -23.02
N ILE A 131 3.90 1.83 -22.97
CA ILE A 131 4.48 1.23 -21.76
C ILE A 131 5.77 1.95 -21.36
N ILE A 132 6.70 2.13 -22.30
CA ILE A 132 7.98 2.81 -22.04
C ILE A 132 7.74 4.23 -21.51
N ASP A 133 6.87 4.99 -22.17
CA ASP A 133 6.57 6.36 -21.79
C ASP A 133 5.95 6.43 -20.39
N LYS A 134 5.06 5.49 -20.04
CA LYS A 134 4.49 5.40 -18.70
C LYS A 134 5.51 4.98 -17.64
N LEU A 135 6.42 4.05 -17.95
CA LEU A 135 7.51 3.66 -17.05
C LEU A 135 8.46 4.83 -16.78
N LEU A 136 8.69 5.72 -17.75
CA LEU A 136 9.53 6.91 -17.59
C LEU A 136 8.81 8.06 -16.89
N SER A 137 7.58 8.37 -17.28
CA SER A 137 6.86 9.56 -16.84
C SER A 137 6.23 9.41 -15.46
N SER A 138 5.65 8.25 -15.15
CA SER A 138 4.85 8.05 -13.93
C SER A 138 5.67 8.24 -12.66
N GLU A 139 5.08 8.91 -11.68
CA GLU A 139 5.65 9.21 -10.36
C GLU A 139 5.82 7.94 -9.54
N LEU A 140 4.91 6.98 -9.69
CA LEU A 140 4.95 5.67 -9.03
C LEU A 140 4.72 4.55 -10.04
N VAL A 141 5.41 3.42 -9.83
CA VAL A 141 5.09 2.16 -10.49
C VAL A 141 4.75 1.11 -9.43
N ILE A 142 3.68 0.35 -9.66
CA ILE A 142 3.37 -0.86 -8.89
C ILE A 142 3.45 -2.04 -9.85
N ALA A 143 4.34 -3.00 -9.56
CA ALA A 143 4.58 -4.16 -10.40
C ALA A 143 4.12 -5.46 -9.70
N ASP A 144 3.17 -6.16 -10.30
CA ASP A 144 2.76 -7.51 -9.89
C ASP A 144 3.66 -8.55 -10.57
N ILE A 145 4.63 -9.07 -9.81
CA ILE A 145 5.59 -10.08 -10.30
C ILE A 145 5.10 -11.52 -10.11
N SER A 146 3.82 -11.71 -9.76
CA SER A 146 3.23 -13.04 -9.57
C SER A 146 3.28 -13.88 -10.85
N GLY A 147 3.42 -15.20 -10.70
CA GLY A 147 3.48 -16.13 -11.81
C GLY A 147 4.70 -15.98 -12.73
N HIS A 148 5.70 -15.21 -12.30
CA HIS A 148 6.99 -15.04 -12.99
C HIS A 148 6.90 -14.55 -14.45
N ASN A 149 5.98 -13.64 -14.74
CA ASN A 149 5.80 -13.14 -16.10
C ASN A 149 7.08 -12.42 -16.62
N PRO A 150 7.72 -12.90 -17.71
CA PRO A 150 8.96 -12.31 -18.22
C PRO A 150 8.84 -10.84 -18.64
N ASN A 151 7.68 -10.43 -19.15
CA ASN A 151 7.46 -9.05 -19.58
C ASN A 151 7.42 -8.11 -18.38
N VAL A 152 6.78 -8.54 -17.29
CA VAL A 152 6.75 -7.76 -16.05
C VAL A 152 8.17 -7.58 -15.47
N PHE A 153 8.99 -8.62 -15.49
CA PHE A 153 10.40 -8.50 -15.05
C PHE A 153 11.21 -7.55 -15.94
N TYR A 154 10.97 -7.56 -17.25
CA TYR A 154 11.60 -6.63 -18.17
C TYR A 154 11.22 -5.17 -17.85
N GLU A 155 9.93 -4.89 -17.68
CA GLU A 155 9.41 -3.55 -17.34
C GLU A 155 9.88 -3.07 -15.96
N MET A 156 9.91 -3.97 -14.97
CA MET A 156 10.49 -3.71 -13.65
C MET A 156 11.97 -3.34 -13.74
N GLY A 157 12.75 -4.08 -14.52
CA GLY A 157 14.16 -3.79 -14.77
C GLY A 157 14.36 -2.44 -15.46
N TYR A 158 13.52 -2.12 -16.44
CA TYR A 158 13.55 -0.83 -17.12
C TYR A 158 13.24 0.34 -16.16
N ARG A 159 12.21 0.20 -15.32
CA ARG A 159 11.84 1.20 -14.32
C ARG A 159 12.95 1.44 -13.30
N LYS A 160 13.67 0.38 -12.90
CA LYS A 160 14.77 0.47 -11.94
C LYS A 160 15.87 1.45 -12.38
N CYS A 161 16.06 1.65 -13.68
CA CYS A 161 17.04 2.59 -14.23
C CYS A 161 16.62 4.07 -14.14
N THR A 162 15.40 4.37 -13.73
CA THR A 162 14.85 5.74 -13.72
C THR A 162 14.98 6.48 -12.38
N ASP A 163 15.50 5.80 -11.34
CA ASP A 163 15.57 6.28 -9.95
C ASP A 163 14.25 6.76 -9.33
N LYS A 164 13.13 6.58 -10.01
CA LYS A 164 11.79 6.90 -9.51
C LYS A 164 11.17 5.71 -8.75
N PRO A 165 10.26 5.95 -7.79
CA PRO A 165 9.67 4.90 -6.96
C PRO A 165 9.03 3.74 -7.73
N ILE A 166 9.24 2.52 -7.22
CA ILE A 166 8.59 1.28 -7.64
C ILE A 166 8.26 0.41 -6.42
N ILE A 167 7.05 -0.16 -6.39
CA ILE A 167 6.61 -1.14 -5.40
C ILE A 167 6.39 -2.48 -6.11
N HIS A 168 6.88 -3.57 -5.52
CA HIS A 168 6.66 -4.92 -6.03
C HIS A 168 5.59 -5.63 -5.21
N LEU A 169 4.72 -6.35 -5.90
CA LEU A 169 3.68 -7.20 -5.33
C LEU A 169 3.90 -8.63 -5.80
N LYS A 170 3.65 -9.59 -4.91
CA LYS A 170 3.54 -11.00 -5.27
C LYS A 170 2.40 -11.68 -4.53
N LYS A 171 1.85 -12.73 -5.12
CA LYS A 171 0.93 -13.63 -4.44
C LYS A 171 1.64 -14.34 -3.29
N LYS A 172 0.96 -14.41 -2.14
CA LYS A 172 1.45 -15.09 -0.94
C LYS A 172 1.81 -16.55 -1.26
N GLY A 173 2.98 -16.99 -0.79
CA GLY A 173 3.48 -18.35 -0.99
C GLY A 173 4.24 -18.57 -2.31
N GLU A 174 4.33 -17.59 -3.20
CA GLU A 174 5.19 -17.69 -4.38
C GLU A 174 6.66 -17.34 -4.04
N SER A 175 7.58 -18.10 -4.60
CA SER A 175 9.01 -17.78 -4.56
C SER A 175 9.34 -16.74 -5.63
N ILE A 176 10.39 -15.94 -5.41
CA ILE A 176 10.90 -14.98 -6.39
C ILE A 176 12.27 -15.48 -6.87
N PRO A 177 12.64 -15.27 -8.15
CA PRO A 177 14.00 -15.57 -8.63
C PRO A 177 15.07 -14.89 -7.77
N PHE A 178 16.21 -15.57 -7.60
CA PHE A 178 17.27 -15.13 -6.68
C PHE A 178 17.71 -13.68 -6.89
N ASP A 179 17.86 -13.25 -8.14
CA ASP A 179 18.32 -11.89 -8.48
C ASP A 179 17.32 -10.80 -8.06
N VAL A 180 16.03 -11.12 -7.95
CA VAL A 180 14.96 -10.19 -7.57
C VAL A 180 14.60 -10.30 -6.08
N ASN A 181 14.97 -11.40 -5.42
CA ASN A 181 14.65 -11.66 -4.01
C ASN A 181 15.29 -10.66 -3.02
N THR A 182 16.27 -9.88 -3.46
CA THR A 182 16.86 -8.79 -2.65
C THR A 182 15.98 -7.54 -2.61
N VAL A 183 14.95 -7.47 -3.46
CA VAL A 183 14.08 -6.31 -3.60
C VAL A 183 12.82 -6.49 -2.74
N ARG A 184 12.46 -5.45 -1.96
CA ARG A 184 11.26 -5.47 -1.11
C ARG A 184 10.03 -5.74 -1.97
N THR A 185 9.34 -6.83 -1.64
CA THR A 185 8.11 -7.25 -2.30
C THR A 185 7.02 -7.45 -1.25
N PHE A 186 5.86 -6.85 -1.48
CA PHE A 186 4.69 -7.01 -0.64
C PHE A 186 3.92 -8.26 -1.07
N GLU A 187 3.61 -9.13 -0.11
CA GLU A 187 2.76 -10.28 -0.37
C GLU A 187 1.28 -9.88 -0.25
N TYR A 188 0.47 -10.40 -1.16
CA TYR A 188 -0.98 -10.28 -1.09
C TYR A 188 -1.67 -11.64 -1.15
N ASP A 189 -2.80 -11.75 -0.45
CA ASP A 189 -3.71 -12.88 -0.55
C ASP A 189 -5.13 -12.36 -0.78
N LEU A 190 -5.72 -12.69 -1.95
CA LEU A 190 -7.07 -12.26 -2.32
C LEU A 190 -8.17 -13.16 -1.74
N THR A 191 -7.81 -14.28 -1.09
CA THR A 191 -8.78 -15.21 -0.49
C THR A 191 -9.12 -14.85 0.96
N ASP A 192 -8.28 -14.05 1.60
CA ASP A 192 -8.41 -13.61 2.98
C ASP A 192 -8.64 -12.08 3.03
N LEU A 193 -9.84 -11.67 3.43
CA LEU A 193 -10.21 -10.25 3.47
C LEU A 193 -9.40 -9.45 4.52
N ASP A 194 -8.98 -10.09 5.61
CA ASP A 194 -8.15 -9.44 6.62
C ASP A 194 -6.74 -9.20 6.05
N ASN A 195 -6.22 -10.15 5.28
CA ASN A 195 -4.96 -9.98 4.56
C ASN A 195 -5.05 -8.87 3.50
N VAL A 196 -6.15 -8.78 2.75
CA VAL A 196 -6.41 -7.68 1.80
C VAL A 196 -6.35 -6.33 2.52
N ALA A 197 -7.04 -6.19 3.65
CA ALA A 197 -7.03 -4.94 4.43
C ALA A 197 -5.64 -4.61 4.98
N ALA A 198 -4.92 -5.59 5.51
CA ALA A 198 -3.55 -5.41 6.00
C ALA A 198 -2.59 -4.99 4.88
N THR A 199 -2.71 -5.61 3.70
CA THR A 199 -1.91 -5.29 2.51
C THR A 199 -2.15 -3.87 2.04
N LYS A 200 -3.42 -3.42 1.99
CA LYS A 200 -3.75 -2.02 1.67
C LYS A 200 -3.08 -1.05 2.62
N ASN A 201 -3.22 -1.25 3.93
CA ASN A 201 -2.62 -0.36 4.92
C ASN A 201 -1.09 -0.29 4.78
N ARG A 202 -0.44 -1.43 4.54
CA ARG A 202 1.01 -1.48 4.30
C ARG A 202 1.42 -0.75 3.03
N LEU A 203 0.65 -0.89 1.94
CA LEU A 203 0.90 -0.18 0.69
C LEU A 203 0.70 1.33 0.85
N GLU A 204 -0.36 1.77 1.52
CA GLU A 204 -0.59 3.18 1.82
C GLU A 204 0.58 3.79 2.59
N GLN A 205 1.10 3.08 3.61
CA GLN A 205 2.27 3.50 4.37
C GLN A 205 3.53 3.56 3.50
N ALA A 206 3.73 2.58 2.62
CA ALA A 206 4.86 2.55 1.70
C ALA A 206 4.82 3.72 0.71
N ILE A 207 3.65 4.01 0.16
CA ILE A 207 3.45 5.16 -0.74
C ILE A 207 3.70 6.47 0.00
N ALA A 208 3.15 6.62 1.22
CA ALA A 208 3.36 7.82 2.02
C ALA A 208 4.82 8.04 2.45
N ALA A 209 5.63 6.99 2.49
CA ALA A 209 7.06 7.07 2.80
C ALA A 209 7.91 7.61 1.64
N PHE A 210 7.38 7.61 0.41
CA PHE A 210 8.09 8.17 -0.73
C PHE A 210 7.95 9.70 -0.76
N SER A 211 9.08 10.39 -0.88
CA SER A 211 9.11 11.83 -1.15
C SER A 211 8.88 12.08 -2.64
N PHE A 212 7.64 12.35 -3.02
CA PHE A 212 7.30 12.81 -4.37
C PHE A 212 7.44 14.33 -4.43
N SER A 213 8.67 14.86 -4.35
CA SER A 213 8.92 16.31 -4.49
C SER A 213 8.43 16.77 -5.87
N GLU A 214 7.75 17.91 -5.93
CA GLU A 214 7.61 18.64 -7.19
C GLU A 214 9.01 19.11 -7.57
N GLN A 215 9.60 18.44 -8.57
CA GLN A 215 10.81 18.95 -9.20
C GLN A 215 10.40 20.23 -9.95
N ASP A 216 10.55 21.37 -9.29
CA ASP A 216 10.81 22.61 -10.02
C ASP A 216 12.26 22.48 -10.52
N ASP A 217 12.44 22.52 -11.83
CA ASP A 217 13.74 22.44 -12.51
C ASP A 217 14.64 23.59 -12.04
N SER A 218 15.35 23.38 -10.92
CA SER A 218 16.42 24.26 -10.48
C SER A 218 17.59 23.43 -9.95
N LEU A 219 18.72 23.63 -10.62
CA LEU A 219 19.98 22.91 -10.45
C LEU A 219 20.65 23.28 -9.13
N GLU A 220 20.39 22.56 -8.04
CA GLU A 220 21.25 22.59 -6.84
C GLU A 220 21.48 21.17 -6.30
N GLN A 221 22.32 20.39 -7.00
CA GLN A 221 22.74 19.06 -6.59
C GLN A 221 23.95 19.11 -5.64
N GLY A 222 23.76 18.73 -4.39
CA GLY A 222 24.89 18.47 -3.48
C GLY A 222 24.49 17.90 -2.12
N GLU A 223 23.66 18.62 -1.37
CA GLU A 223 23.39 18.27 0.04
C GLU A 223 22.06 17.52 0.24
N GLU A 224 21.03 17.80 -0.55
CA GLU A 224 19.74 17.09 -0.45
C GLU A 224 19.82 15.64 -0.90
N ALA A 225 20.67 15.32 -1.89
CA ALA A 225 20.86 13.94 -2.36
C ALA A 225 21.33 13.01 -1.23
N SER A 226 22.14 13.50 -0.27
CA SER A 226 22.64 12.69 0.84
C SER A 226 21.57 12.44 1.92
N LYS A 227 20.74 13.43 2.25
CA LYS A 227 19.58 13.26 3.16
C LYS A 227 18.51 12.36 2.54
N THR A 228 18.28 12.50 1.23
CA THR A 228 17.34 11.66 0.47
C THR A 228 17.84 10.22 0.38
N LEU A 229 19.13 9.99 0.11
CA LEU A 229 19.75 8.65 0.19
C LEU A 229 19.59 8.02 1.58
N PHE A 230 19.78 8.81 2.64
CA PHE A 230 19.66 8.34 4.02
C PHE A 230 18.22 7.92 4.35
N ALA A 231 17.23 8.72 3.96
CA ALA A 231 15.81 8.41 4.18
C ALA A 231 15.31 7.26 3.29
N GLN A 232 15.71 7.22 2.02
CA GLN A 232 15.30 6.19 1.05
C GLN A 232 15.96 4.83 1.29
N GLY A 233 17.12 4.79 1.95
CA GLY A 233 17.82 3.54 2.26
C GLY A 233 17.54 2.99 3.66
N ILE A 234 17.56 3.84 4.69
CA ILE A 234 17.57 3.37 6.09
C ILE A 234 16.17 3.12 6.60
N ILE A 235 15.18 3.97 6.26
CA ILE A 235 13.81 3.79 6.75
C ILE A 235 13.21 2.46 6.26
N PRO A 236 13.33 2.07 4.97
CA PRO A 236 12.86 0.76 4.53
C PRO A 236 13.57 -0.40 5.22
N MET A 237 14.86 -0.25 5.54
CA MET A 237 15.66 -1.26 6.25
C MET A 237 15.26 -1.39 7.72
N LEU A 238 14.90 -0.29 8.38
CA LEU A 238 14.35 -0.31 9.74
C LEU A 238 12.97 -0.98 9.79
N TYR A 239 12.12 -0.74 8.79
CA TYR A 239 10.86 -1.47 8.66
C TYR A 239 11.08 -2.95 8.36
N GLN A 240 12.08 -3.34 7.57
CA GLN A 240 12.45 -4.74 7.36
C GLN A 240 12.87 -5.41 8.67
N ILE A 241 13.69 -4.74 9.47
CA ILE A 241 14.09 -5.26 10.79
C ILE A 241 12.85 -5.43 11.68
N LEU A 242 11.93 -4.46 11.66
CA LEU A 242 10.69 -4.54 12.45
C LEU A 242 9.79 -5.70 12.01
N ASP A 243 9.61 -5.90 10.70
CA ASP A 243 8.82 -7.00 10.15
C ASP A 243 9.46 -8.36 10.48
N SER A 244 10.78 -8.51 10.29
CA SER A 244 11.50 -9.73 10.67
C SER A 244 11.43 -10.04 12.17
N ILE A 245 11.43 -9.02 13.03
CA ILE A 245 11.24 -9.20 14.48
C ILE A 245 9.82 -9.69 14.79
N ASN A 246 8.81 -9.17 14.10
CA ASN A 246 7.43 -9.59 14.29
C ASN A 246 7.20 -11.03 13.81
N GLU A 247 7.76 -11.41 12.66
CA GLU A 247 7.71 -12.78 12.14
C GLU A 247 8.41 -13.77 13.09
N LEU A 248 9.62 -13.42 13.56
CA LEU A 248 10.33 -14.23 14.56
C LEU A 248 9.51 -14.40 15.86
N LYS A 249 8.82 -13.34 16.30
CA LYS A 249 7.96 -13.40 17.48
C LYS A 249 6.78 -14.36 17.28
N GLU A 250 6.17 -14.38 16.09
CA GLU A 250 5.11 -15.33 15.75
C GLU A 250 5.63 -16.77 15.67
N GLU A 251 6.80 -17.00 15.05
CA GLU A 251 7.43 -18.32 15.00
C GLU A 251 7.78 -18.85 16.39
N VAL A 252 8.33 -18.01 17.28
CA VAL A 252 8.64 -18.40 18.66
C VAL A 252 7.37 -18.82 19.41
N ASN A 253 6.29 -18.04 19.30
CA ASN A 253 5.01 -18.38 19.95
C ASN A 253 4.42 -19.71 19.42
N LYS A 254 4.54 -19.95 18.10
CA LYS A 254 4.09 -21.19 17.48
C LYS A 254 4.93 -22.39 17.95
N LYS A 255 6.26 -22.23 17.99
CA LYS A 255 7.20 -23.27 18.40
C LYS A 255 7.07 -23.62 19.88
N ASP A 256 6.79 -22.65 20.75
CA ASP A 256 6.47 -22.90 22.15
C ASP A 256 5.20 -23.73 22.28
N THR A 257 4.17 -23.44 21.49
CA THR A 257 2.91 -24.20 21.48
C THR A 257 3.08 -25.62 20.96
N GLU A 258 3.85 -25.82 19.88
CA GLU A 258 4.16 -27.15 19.32
C GLU A 258 5.06 -27.97 20.25
N THR A 259 6.01 -27.33 20.92
CA THR A 259 6.89 -27.97 21.91
C THR A 259 6.08 -28.42 23.13
N ILE A 260 5.15 -27.59 23.61
CA ILE A 260 4.21 -27.95 24.68
C ILE A 260 3.32 -29.12 24.24
N GLN A 261 2.78 -29.10 23.01
CA GLN A 261 1.97 -30.20 22.48
C GLN A 261 2.76 -31.50 22.34
N THR A 262 4.03 -31.42 21.92
CA THR A 262 4.91 -32.58 21.77
C THR A 262 5.27 -33.17 23.13
N ILE A 263 5.67 -32.33 24.09
CA ILE A 263 5.93 -32.79 25.48
C ILE A 263 4.66 -33.40 26.08
N MET A 264 3.50 -32.82 25.84
CA MET A 264 2.21 -33.34 26.29
C MET A 264 1.87 -34.68 25.64
N GLN A 265 2.06 -34.83 24.33
CA GLN A 265 1.85 -36.09 23.61
C GLN A 265 2.86 -37.18 24.01
N THR A 266 4.14 -36.83 24.17
CA THR A 266 5.17 -37.75 24.64
C THR A 266 4.87 -38.21 26.06
N SER A 267 4.46 -37.29 26.95
CA SER A 267 4.07 -37.62 28.34
C SER A 267 2.81 -38.50 28.39
N LEU A 268 1.80 -38.21 27.56
CA LEU A 268 0.59 -39.02 27.43
C LEU A 268 0.86 -40.40 26.82
N ASN A 269 1.84 -40.51 25.93
CA ASN A 269 2.26 -41.79 25.34
C ASN A 269 3.17 -42.60 26.27
N SER A 270 4.02 -41.96 27.09
CA SER A 270 4.80 -42.65 28.13
C SER A 270 3.95 -43.12 29.30
N ALA A 271 2.81 -42.47 29.58
CA ALA A 271 1.82 -42.92 30.56
C ALA A 271 1.00 -44.14 30.10
N LYS A 272 1.17 -44.63 28.86
CA LYS A 272 0.51 -45.86 28.37
C LYS A 272 1.24 -47.15 28.76
N LYS A 273 2.36 -47.08 29.48
CA LYS A 273 3.03 -48.26 30.06
C LYS A 273 2.99 -48.18 31.58
N GLU A 274 2.18 -49.07 32.14
CA GLU A 274 1.95 -49.33 33.58
C GLU A 274 1.29 -48.18 34.34
N GLU A 275 -0.05 -48.13 34.29
CA GLU A 275 -0.84 -47.24 35.14
C GLU A 275 -0.90 -47.80 36.58
N SER A 276 -0.17 -47.17 37.51
CA SER A 276 -0.44 -47.34 38.94
C SER A 276 -1.73 -46.60 39.33
N THR A 277 -2.40 -47.03 40.40
CA THR A 277 -3.66 -46.42 40.88
C THR A 277 -3.52 -44.93 41.18
N ASP A 278 -2.32 -44.49 41.58
CA ASP A 278 -2.00 -43.08 41.84
C ASP A 278 -1.97 -42.27 40.54
N ALA A 279 -1.47 -42.85 39.44
CA ALA A 279 -1.44 -42.22 38.13
C ALA A 279 -2.85 -42.01 37.55
N VAL A 280 -3.75 -42.96 37.77
CA VAL A 280 -5.16 -42.84 37.36
C VAL A 280 -5.88 -41.76 38.17
N MET A 281 -5.64 -41.69 39.48
CA MET A 281 -6.25 -40.68 40.36
C MET A 281 -5.76 -39.26 40.01
N ILE A 282 -4.48 -39.11 39.72
CA ILE A 282 -3.87 -37.84 39.27
C ILE A 282 -4.45 -37.41 37.92
N LYS A 283 -4.62 -38.33 36.96
CA LYS A 283 -5.20 -38.07 35.63
C LYS A 283 -6.67 -37.61 35.70
N MET A 284 -7.41 -38.04 36.71
CA MET A 284 -8.80 -37.63 36.93
C MET A 284 -8.94 -36.26 37.60
N LEU A 285 -7.99 -35.90 38.48
CA LEU A 285 -8.04 -34.65 39.24
C LEU A 285 -7.34 -33.47 38.55
N LEU A 286 -6.35 -33.73 37.69
CA LEU A 286 -5.57 -32.71 36.98
C LEU A 286 -6.41 -31.72 36.14
N PRO A 287 -7.40 -32.17 35.34
CA PRO A 287 -8.21 -31.27 34.53
C PRO A 287 -9.00 -30.27 35.37
N GLU A 288 -9.43 -30.68 36.56
CA GLU A 288 -10.24 -29.85 37.45
C GLU A 288 -9.39 -28.92 38.33
N LEU A 289 -8.16 -29.34 38.65
CA LEU A 289 -7.15 -28.50 39.30
C LEU A 289 -6.61 -27.40 38.37
N ILE A 290 -6.52 -27.66 37.06
CA ILE A 290 -6.11 -26.66 36.05
C ILE A 290 -7.17 -25.55 35.90
N LYS A 291 -8.46 -25.89 36.01
CA LYS A 291 -9.54 -24.90 35.94
C LYS A 291 -9.62 -24.01 37.19
N ASN A 292 -9.04 -24.43 38.31
CA ASN A 292 -9.13 -23.73 39.59
C ASN A 292 -7.73 -23.56 40.25
N PRO A 293 -6.92 -22.59 39.75
CA PRO A 293 -5.51 -22.46 40.13
C PRO A 293 -5.26 -22.17 41.61
N GLU A 294 -6.20 -21.54 42.32
CA GLU A 294 -6.11 -21.33 43.78
C GLU A 294 -6.17 -22.66 44.55
N SER A 295 -7.05 -23.58 44.15
CA SER A 295 -7.19 -24.90 44.78
C SER A 295 -5.90 -25.71 44.64
N PHE A 296 -5.21 -25.60 43.51
CA PHE A 296 -3.92 -26.24 43.27
C PHE A 296 -2.81 -25.67 44.17
N GLN A 297 -2.76 -24.34 44.33
CA GLN A 297 -1.79 -23.71 45.24
C GLN A 297 -2.02 -24.08 46.71
N ASN A 298 -3.27 -24.13 47.17
CA ASN A 298 -3.61 -24.56 48.52
C ASN A 298 -3.23 -26.03 48.77
N LEU A 299 -3.42 -26.90 47.79
CA LEU A 299 -3.08 -28.32 47.88
C LEU A 299 -1.55 -28.52 47.94
N MET A 300 -0.78 -27.73 47.19
CA MET A 300 0.69 -27.69 47.29
C MET A 300 1.17 -27.19 48.65
N GLN A 301 0.56 -26.15 49.21
CA GLN A 301 0.89 -25.67 50.56
C GLN A 301 0.62 -26.74 51.63
N ILE A 302 -0.51 -27.45 51.55
CA ILE A 302 -0.82 -28.54 52.50
C ILE A 302 0.18 -29.69 52.36
N ALA A 303 0.59 -30.04 51.14
CA ALA A 303 1.59 -31.07 50.89
C ALA A 303 2.98 -30.70 51.44
N GLU A 304 3.39 -29.44 51.32
CA GLU A 304 4.63 -28.93 51.91
C GLU A 304 4.60 -28.94 53.45
N ILE A 305 3.46 -28.58 54.05
CA ILE A 305 3.27 -28.61 55.50
C ILE A 305 3.32 -30.06 56.02
N ALA A 306 2.68 -30.99 55.34
CA ALA A 306 2.70 -32.42 55.68
C ALA A 306 4.12 -33.00 55.61
N ASN A 307 4.93 -32.60 54.62
CA ASN A 307 6.32 -33.05 54.49
C ASN A 307 7.26 -32.44 55.54
N LYS A 308 7.01 -31.21 56.01
CA LYS A 308 7.76 -30.61 57.12
C LYS A 308 7.47 -31.26 58.48
N SER A 309 6.30 -31.87 58.66
CA SER A 309 5.93 -32.57 59.91
C SER A 309 6.56 -33.96 60.09
N LYS A 310 7.25 -34.49 59.06
CA LYS A 310 7.91 -35.81 59.06
C LYS A 310 9.44 -35.75 59.27
N LYS A 311 9.99 -34.61 59.67
CA LYS A 311 11.41 -34.43 60.00
C LYS A 311 11.62 -34.21 61.48
#